data_AF-A0A815U9P1-F1
#
_entry.id   AF-A0A815U9P1-F1
#
_cell.length_a   1.000
_cell.length_b   1.000
_cell.length_c   1.000
_cell.angle_alpha   90.00
_cell.angle_beta   90.00
_cell.angle_gamma   90.00
#
_symmetry.space_group_name_H-M   'P 1'
#
loop_
_entity.id
_entity.type
_entity.pdbx_description
1 polymer ?
#
loop_
_entity_poly.entity_id
_entity_poly.type
_entity_poly.pdbx_seq_one_letter_code
_entity_poly.pdbx_strand_id
1 'polypeptide(L)'
;MAKRKHSNINLWVNTDMSRLDQDVHVSPMESIFQRFHSNQHFGLSTSFVYDAQLNYGTNQITPPQSQNYFWLLFQQLFMGFNLILWLGGILAFIAYQPLGGSNPSITNLALGIVLFLIIICNACLNIYQKL
;
A
#
# COMPACT_ATOMS: atom_id res chain seq x y z
N MET A 1 -19.09 3.89 -8.82
CA MET A 1 -17.63 4.10 -9.00
C MET A 1 -17.12 2.99 -9.91
N ALA A 2 -16.87 3.26 -11.20
CA ALA A 2 -16.51 2.22 -12.16
C ALA A 2 -15.13 1.63 -11.79
N LYS A 3 -15.06 0.31 -11.56
CA LYS A 3 -13.78 -0.39 -11.43
C LYS A 3 -13.05 -0.24 -12.77
N ARG A 4 -12.01 0.60 -12.79
CA ARG A 4 -11.21 0.87 -13.99
C ARG A 4 -10.41 -0.36 -14.37
N LYS A 5 -10.30 -0.61 -15.68
CA LYS A 5 -9.52 -1.72 -16.24
C LYS A 5 -8.07 -1.56 -15.83
N HIS A 6 -7.53 -2.53 -15.12
CA HIS A 6 -6.13 -2.54 -14.73
C HIS A 6 -5.28 -2.51 -16.02
N SER A 7 -4.34 -1.57 -16.10
CA SER A 7 -3.31 -1.60 -17.13
C SER A 7 -2.55 -2.92 -17.01
N ASN A 8 -2.46 -3.70 -18.09
CA ASN A 8 -1.64 -4.91 -18.13
C ASN A 8 -0.16 -4.60 -18.35
N ILE A 9 0.19 -3.32 -18.53
CA ILE A 9 1.55 -2.87 -18.76
C ILE A 9 2.19 -2.61 -17.39
N ASN A 10 3.14 -3.47 -17.01
CA ASN A 10 3.95 -3.27 -15.82
C ASN A 10 4.93 -2.12 -16.05
N LEU A 11 4.49 -0.89 -15.77
CA LEU A 11 5.29 0.31 -15.95
C LEU A 11 6.62 0.23 -15.21
N TRP A 12 6.67 -0.38 -14.02
CA TRP A 12 7.87 -0.49 -13.18
C TRP A 12 8.94 -1.45 -13.71
N VAL A 13 8.57 -2.40 -14.57
CA VAL A 13 9.53 -3.33 -15.21
C VAL A 13 10.04 -2.74 -16.53
N ASN A 14 9.18 -1.98 -17.21
CA ASN A 14 9.48 -1.39 -18.51
C ASN A 14 9.91 0.08 -18.44
N THR A 15 10.00 0.68 -17.25
CA THR A 15 10.44 2.07 -17.09
C THR A 15 11.95 2.11 -17.18
N ASP A 16 12.42 2.71 -18.25
CA ASP A 16 13.81 3.10 -18.39
C ASP A 16 14.12 4.24 -17.40
N MET A 17 14.83 3.91 -16.32
CA MET A 17 15.22 4.85 -15.26
C MET A 17 16.10 6.00 -15.77
N SER A 18 16.76 5.83 -16.92
CA SER A 18 17.51 6.91 -17.57
C SER A 18 16.62 8.09 -17.99
N ARG A 19 15.29 7.88 -18.07
CA ARG A 19 14.32 8.93 -18.42
C ARG A 19 13.91 9.80 -17.23
N LEU A 20 14.32 9.46 -16.00
CA LEU A 20 14.03 10.27 -14.80
C LEU A 20 14.88 11.55 -14.78
N ASP A 21 16.09 11.49 -15.35
CA ASP A 21 16.92 12.67 -15.57
C ASP A 21 16.57 13.29 -16.93
N GLN A 22 15.78 14.37 -16.90
CA GLN A 22 15.30 15.06 -18.10
C GLN A 22 15.79 16.51 -18.17
N ASP A 23 16.62 16.76 -19.17
CA ASP A 23 17.21 18.04 -19.55
C ASP A 23 16.38 18.79 -20.62
N VAL A 24 15.14 18.36 -20.87
CA VAL A 24 14.29 18.88 -21.97
C VAL A 24 14.06 20.39 -21.92
N HIS A 25 14.19 21.00 -20.75
CA HIS A 25 13.98 22.43 -20.53
C HIS A 25 15.23 23.30 -20.78
N VAL A 26 16.43 22.69 -20.85
CA VAL A 26 17.69 23.40 -21.15
C VAL A 26 18.18 23.14 -22.57
N SER A 27 17.68 22.09 -23.21
CA SER A 27 18.11 21.67 -24.54
C SER A 27 17.47 22.48 -25.68
N PRO A 28 18.18 22.73 -26.81
CA PRO A 28 17.66 23.48 -27.95
C PRO A 28 16.44 22.81 -28.60
N MET A 29 15.47 23.59 -29.08
CA MET A 29 14.22 23.10 -29.66
C MET A 29 14.41 22.05 -30.77
N GLU A 30 15.37 22.26 -31.68
CA GLU A 30 15.65 21.33 -32.77
C GLU A 30 16.04 19.94 -32.25
N SER A 31 16.89 19.89 -31.21
CA SER A 31 17.32 18.64 -30.58
C SER A 31 16.16 17.91 -29.90
N ILE A 32 15.20 18.66 -29.35
CA ILE A 32 13.99 18.11 -28.72
C ILE A 32 13.07 17.50 -29.78
N PHE A 33 12.81 18.20 -30.88
CA PHE A 33 11.98 17.68 -31.97
C PHE A 33 12.59 16.41 -32.57
N GLN A 34 13.90 16.37 -32.74
CA GLN A 34 14.62 15.18 -33.19
C GLN A 34 14.53 14.03 -32.16
N ARG A 35 14.72 14.31 -30.86
CA ARG A 35 14.68 13.32 -29.77
C ARG A 35 13.31 12.68 -29.58
N PHE A 36 12.23 13.44 -29.75
CA PHE A 36 10.86 12.94 -29.57
C PHE A 36 10.15 12.60 -30.88
N HIS A 37 10.84 12.67 -32.03
CA HIS A 37 10.27 12.45 -33.36
C HIS A 37 8.99 13.26 -33.61
N SER A 38 9.00 14.52 -33.16
CA SER A 38 7.86 15.43 -33.14
C SER A 38 8.08 16.57 -34.13
N ASN A 39 7.00 17.10 -34.72
CA ASN A 39 7.05 18.27 -35.59
C ASN A 39 6.51 19.52 -34.87
N GLN A 40 7.18 20.66 -35.04
CA GLN A 40 6.78 21.93 -34.42
C GLN A 40 5.39 22.43 -34.86
N HIS A 41 5.01 22.21 -36.12
CA HIS A 41 3.77 22.74 -36.69
C HIS A 41 2.62 21.72 -36.65
N PHE A 42 2.93 20.45 -36.90
CA PHE A 42 1.92 19.40 -37.06
C PHE A 42 1.85 18.42 -35.89
N GLY A 43 2.81 18.47 -34.96
CA GLY A 43 2.88 17.56 -33.81
C GLY A 43 3.27 16.13 -34.19
N LEU A 44 2.73 15.16 -33.45
CA LEU A 44 2.95 13.72 -33.67
C LEU A 44 1.90 13.13 -34.64
N SER A 45 2.31 12.11 -35.39
CA SER A 45 1.37 11.36 -36.25
C SER A 45 0.42 10.49 -35.40
N THR A 46 -0.79 10.27 -35.91
CA THR A 46 -1.80 9.44 -35.23
C THR A 46 -1.34 7.99 -35.06
N SER A 47 -0.57 7.45 -36.01
CA SER A 47 0.04 6.12 -35.91
C SER A 47 1.06 6.05 -34.77
N PHE A 48 1.94 7.05 -34.66
CA PHE A 48 2.92 7.09 -33.58
C PHE A 48 2.26 7.24 -32.21
N VAL A 49 1.19 8.03 -32.11
CA VAL A 49 0.40 8.15 -30.87
C VAL A 49 -0.22 6.81 -30.48
N TYR A 50 -0.78 6.07 -31.45
CA TYR A 50 -1.34 4.75 -31.20
C TYR A 50 -0.28 3.75 -30.72
N ASP A 51 0.87 3.70 -31.39
CA ASP A 51 1.99 2.84 -31.01
C ASP A 51 2.54 3.22 -29.63
N ALA A 52 2.69 4.50 -29.34
CA ALA A 52 3.10 4.99 -28.02
C ALA A 52 2.10 4.59 -26.93
N GLN A 53 0.80 4.69 -27.20
CA GLN A 53 -0.24 4.30 -26.24
C GLN A 53 -0.26 2.79 -25.98
N LEU A 54 0.05 1.95 -26.99
CA LEU A 54 0.20 0.51 -26.80
C LEU A 54 1.44 0.16 -25.96
N ASN A 55 2.54 0.89 -26.14
CA ASN A 55 3.80 0.62 -25.45
C ASN A 55 3.84 1.18 -24.02
N TYR A 56 3.40 2.42 -23.83
CA TYR A 56 3.50 3.15 -22.55
C TYR A 56 2.19 3.18 -21.76
N GLY A 57 1.07 2.84 -22.37
CA GLY A 57 -0.25 2.94 -21.76
C GLY A 57 -0.83 4.35 -21.79
N THR A 58 -1.96 4.53 -21.11
CA THR A 58 -2.63 5.82 -20.98
C THR A 58 -1.89 6.73 -20.02
N ASN A 59 -1.81 8.04 -20.32
CA ASN A 59 -1.29 9.06 -19.42
C ASN A 59 -2.23 9.29 -18.22
N GLN A 60 -2.26 8.34 -17.29
CA GLN A 60 -3.07 8.36 -16.09
C GLN A 60 -2.27 7.81 -14.92
N ILE A 61 -2.32 8.51 -13.79
CA ILE A 61 -1.73 8.02 -12.54
C ILE A 61 -2.51 6.77 -12.13
N THR A 62 -1.79 5.67 -11.93
CA THR A 62 -2.39 4.41 -11.47
C THR A 62 -2.83 4.60 -10.02
N PRO A 63 -4.14 4.45 -9.70
CA PRO A 63 -4.60 4.57 -8.33
C PRO A 63 -3.97 3.45 -7.47
N PRO A 64 -3.76 3.71 -6.17
CA PRO A 64 -3.27 2.67 -5.27
C PRO A 64 -4.23 1.48 -5.28
N GLN A 65 -3.68 0.27 -5.20
CA GLN A 65 -4.50 -0.94 -5.16
C GLN A 65 -5.41 -0.91 -3.93
N SER A 66 -6.71 -1.12 -4.14
CA SER A 66 -7.67 -1.23 -3.04
C SER A 66 -7.31 -2.45 -2.19
N GLN A 67 -6.85 -2.23 -0.96
CA GLN A 67 -6.60 -3.33 -0.04
C GLN A 67 -7.91 -3.95 0.42
N ASN A 68 -7.90 -5.27 0.58
CA ASN A 68 -9.02 -5.97 1.19
C ASN A 68 -9.07 -5.62 2.68
N TYR A 69 -10.18 -5.04 3.16
CA TYR A 69 -10.33 -4.63 4.56
C TYR A 69 -10.12 -5.76 5.56
N PHE A 70 -10.50 -7.00 5.21
CA PHE A 70 -10.24 -8.19 6.04
C PHE A 70 -8.75 -8.47 6.21
N TRP A 71 -7.97 -8.33 5.14
CA TRP A 71 -6.52 -8.55 5.20
C TRP A 71 -5.84 -7.43 5.98
N LEU A 72 -6.31 -6.19 5.80
CA LEU A 72 -5.84 -5.04 6.57
C LEU A 72 -6.11 -5.25 8.08
N LEU A 73 -7.31 -5.69 8.46
CA LEU A 73 -7.66 -6.01 9.85
C LEU A 73 -6.75 -7.10 10.42
N PHE A 74 -6.54 -8.19 9.69
CA PHE A 74 -5.65 -9.27 10.11
C PHE A 74 -4.22 -8.74 10.35
N GLN A 75 -3.71 -7.95 9.42
CA GLN A 75 -2.40 -7.32 9.57
C GLN A 75 -2.35 -6.39 10.78
N GLN A 76 -3.40 -5.60 11.04
CA GLN A 76 -3.44 -4.73 12.21
C GLN A 76 -3.52 -5.52 13.53
N LEU A 77 -4.20 -6.68 13.57
CA LEU A 77 -4.36 -7.46 14.80
C LEU A 77 -3.10 -8.24 15.22
N PHE A 78 -2.30 -8.72 14.26
CA PHE A 78 -1.20 -9.67 14.54
C PHE A 78 0.20 -9.12 14.28
N MET A 79 0.34 -7.89 13.77
CA MET A 79 1.65 -7.34 13.40
C MET A 79 2.13 -6.26 14.37
N GLY A 80 3.46 -6.09 14.45
CA GLY A 80 4.10 -5.05 15.27
C GLY A 80 3.89 -5.26 16.78
N PHE A 81 3.44 -4.21 17.46
CA PHE A 81 3.26 -4.20 18.91
C PHE A 81 2.12 -5.11 19.41
N ASN A 82 1.07 -5.31 18.60
CA ASN A 82 -0.07 -6.13 19.01
C ASN A 82 0.33 -7.59 19.25
N LEU A 83 1.37 -8.10 18.59
CA LEU A 83 1.89 -9.45 18.84
C LEU A 83 2.44 -9.62 20.27
N ILE A 84 3.08 -8.59 20.82
CA ILE A 84 3.57 -8.59 22.20
C ILE A 84 2.38 -8.59 23.17
N LEU A 85 1.33 -7.83 22.86
CA LEU A 85 0.11 -7.80 23.67
C LEU A 85 -0.66 -9.12 23.64
N TRP A 86 -0.70 -9.82 22.49
CA TRP A 86 -1.25 -11.18 22.38
C TRP A 86 -0.51 -12.13 23.32
N LEU A 87 0.83 -12.13 23.28
CA LEU A 87 1.64 -12.96 24.17
C LEU A 87 1.42 -12.59 25.64
N GLY A 88 1.37 -11.30 25.96
CA GLY A 88 1.09 -10.81 27.31
C GLY A 88 -0.29 -11.22 27.83
N GLY A 89 -1.32 -11.13 26.98
CA GLY A 89 -2.69 -11.55 27.31
C GLY A 89 -2.80 -13.05 27.53
N ILE A 90 -2.14 -13.85 26.68
CA ILE A 90 -2.05 -15.31 26.84
C ILE A 90 -1.31 -15.65 28.15
N LEU A 91 -0.19 -14.99 28.44
CA LEU A 91 0.54 -15.18 29.69
C LEU A 91 -0.30 -14.82 30.91
N ALA A 92 -1.08 -13.73 30.85
CA ALA A 92 -1.98 -13.32 31.93
C ALA A 92 -3.08 -14.35 32.17
N PHE A 93 -3.66 -14.95 31.12
CA PHE A 93 -4.60 -16.05 31.27
C PHE A 93 -3.94 -17.31 31.86
N ILE A 94 -2.73 -17.66 31.39
CA ILE A 94 -1.96 -18.80 31.92
C ILE A 94 -1.63 -18.59 33.41
N ALA A 95 -1.27 -17.37 33.80
CA ALA A 95 -1.01 -16.97 35.18
C ALA A 95 -2.28 -16.97 36.05
N TYR A 96 -3.46 -16.81 35.44
CA TYR A 96 -4.74 -17.04 36.11
C TYR A 96 -5.02 -18.54 36.27
N GLN A 97 -5.02 -19.31 35.17
CA GLN A 97 -5.05 -20.78 35.18
C GLN A 97 -4.28 -21.36 33.99
N PRO A 98 -3.48 -22.42 34.18
CA PRO A 98 -3.40 -23.28 35.36
C PRO A 98 -2.42 -22.82 36.47
N LEU A 99 -1.58 -21.80 36.25
CA LEU A 99 -0.53 -21.45 37.22
C LEU A 99 -1.05 -20.76 38.49
N GLY A 100 -2.27 -20.23 38.50
CA GLY A 100 -2.86 -19.56 39.68
C GLY A 100 -3.25 -20.48 40.84
N GLY A 101 -3.09 -21.81 40.68
CA GLY A 101 -3.33 -22.77 41.76
C GLY A 101 -4.75 -22.74 42.33
N SER A 102 -4.89 -22.85 43.65
CA SER A 102 -6.18 -22.93 44.36
C SER A 102 -6.90 -21.59 44.54
N ASN A 103 -6.18 -20.47 44.52
CA ASN A 103 -6.73 -19.12 44.68
C ASN A 103 -6.20 -18.20 43.57
N PRO A 104 -6.69 -18.34 42.34
CA PRO A 104 -6.17 -17.57 41.22
C PRO A 104 -6.52 -16.08 41.36
N SER A 105 -5.55 -15.20 41.10
CA SER A 105 -5.75 -13.76 41.19
C SER A 105 -6.64 -13.25 40.05
N ILE A 106 -7.83 -12.75 40.39
CA ILE A 106 -8.77 -12.14 39.43
C ILE A 106 -8.11 -10.99 38.65
N THR A 107 -7.11 -10.32 39.24
CA THR A 107 -6.34 -9.27 38.57
C THR A 107 -5.64 -9.77 37.30
N ASN A 108 -5.13 -11.01 37.28
CA ASN A 108 -4.48 -11.58 36.09
C ASN A 108 -5.49 -11.83 34.96
N LEU A 109 -6.70 -12.27 35.32
CA LEU A 109 -7.80 -12.43 34.36
C LEU A 109 -8.22 -11.07 33.79
N ALA A 110 -8.40 -10.07 34.66
CA ALA A 110 -8.77 -8.72 34.25
C ALA A 110 -7.70 -8.10 33.34
N LEU A 111 -6.41 -8.26 33.68
CA LEU A 111 -5.29 -7.81 32.86
C LEU A 111 -5.34 -8.45 31.46
N GLY A 112 -5.53 -9.76 31.37
CA GLY A 112 -5.68 -10.46 30.09
C GLY A 112 -6.79 -9.88 29.23
N ILE A 113 -7.99 -9.72 29.79
CA ILE A 113 -9.16 -9.16 29.09
C ILE A 113 -8.88 -7.73 28.59
N VAL A 114 -8.30 -6.88 29.43
CA VAL A 114 -7.96 -5.50 29.07
C VAL A 114 -6.96 -5.45 27.91
N LEU A 115 -5.97 -6.34 27.89
CA LEU A 115 -5.00 -6.42 26.80
C LEU A 115 -5.68 -6.77 25.47
N PHE A 116 -6.63 -7.70 25.45
CA PHE A 116 -7.40 -8.02 24.23
C PHE A 116 -8.28 -6.85 23.77
N LEU A 117 -8.92 -6.13 24.70
CA LEU A 117 -9.68 -4.93 24.36
C LEU A 117 -8.81 -3.84 23.72
N ILE A 118 -7.59 -3.64 24.24
CA ILE A 118 -6.64 -2.68 23.68
C ILE A 118 -6.25 -3.07 22.26
N ILE A 119 -5.99 -4.36 21.99
CA ILE A 119 -5.67 -4.85 20.63
C ILE A 119 -6.82 -4.52 19.65
N ILE A 120 -8.06 -4.81 20.04
CA ILE A 120 -9.24 -4.57 19.19
C ILE A 120 -9.42 -3.07 18.94
N CYS A 121 -9.35 -2.24 20.00
CA CYS A 121 -9.50 -0.79 19.88
C CYS A 121 -8.43 -0.18 18.97
N ASN A 122 -7.17 -0.57 19.16
CA ASN A 122 -6.06 -0.12 18.31
C ASN A 122 -6.27 -0.54 16.85
N ALA A 123 -6.72 -1.77 16.59
CA ALA A 123 -7.00 -2.22 15.23
C ALA A 123 -8.14 -1.41 14.58
N CYS A 124 -9.21 -1.12 15.32
CA CYS A 124 -10.30 -0.27 14.84
C CYS A 124 -9.82 1.16 14.50
N LEU A 125 -9.04 1.78 15.38
CA LEU A 125 -8.51 3.14 15.15
C LEU A 125 -7.56 3.18 13.95
N ASN A 126 -6.67 2.19 13.81
CA ASN A 126 -5.77 2.10 12.65
C ASN A 126 -6.52 1.90 11.33
N ILE A 127 -7.60 1.12 11.34
CA ILE A 127 -8.46 0.96 10.16
C ILE A 127 -9.18 2.28 9.85
N TYR A 128 -9.71 2.96 10.88
CA TYR A 128 -10.35 4.27 10.71
C TYR A 128 -9.41 5.32 10.11
N GLN A 129 -8.12 5.33 10.47
CA GLN A 129 -7.12 6.22 9.87
C GLN A 129 -6.80 5.91 8.39
N LYS A 130 -7.03 4.67 7.96
CA LYS A 130 -6.72 4.18 6.60
C LYS A 130 -7.91 4.20 5.65
N LEU A 131 -9.12 4.34 6.20
CA LEU A 131 -10.35 4.64 5.48
C LEU A 131 -10.32 6.09 4.98
#